data_AF-M3H507-F1
#
_entry.id   AF-M3H507-F1
#
_cell.length_a   1.000
_cell.length_b   1.000
_cell.length_c   1.000
_cell.angle_alpha   90.00
_cell.angle_beta   90.00
_cell.angle_gamma   90.00
#
_symmetry.space_group_name_H-M   'P 1'
#
loop_
_entity.id
_entity.type
_entity.pdbx_description
1 polymer ?
#
loop_
_entity_poly.entity_id
_entity_poly.type
_entity_poly.pdbx_seq_one_letter_code
_entity_poly.pdbx_strand_id
1 'polypeptide(L)'
;MKSRPIALLAYLYLCFFVATCSSGYISIQPVLSGEEKILGRVKGSACGFLGVLIPWYYFIPIQQNSKIERAYSDAIQQIPGTKAIKNITIEETWFWVIVGITQCNNFRRCRSMNLKIIGIILLFTFSCFSQPLIIPEDKNRKPSSNLITYPAYAKECGFLLLMFVPIGINDRFVNAYSKIVKQAKGGILSQITLQESWYYGFIGTGYCTTITAMVTKGDDE
;
A
#
# COMPACT_ATOMS: atom_id res chain seq x y z
N MET A 1 -29.43 -25.82 31.94
CA MET A 1 -28.11 -25.20 31.62
C MET A 1 -27.43 -25.97 30.48
N LYS A 2 -27.62 -25.58 29.20
CA LYS A 2 -27.07 -26.30 28.03
C LYS A 2 -26.53 -25.35 26.93
N SER A 3 -26.16 -24.12 27.29
CA SER A 3 -25.73 -23.07 26.35
C SER A 3 -24.21 -22.88 26.25
N ARG A 4 -23.44 -23.44 27.19
CA ARG A 4 -21.98 -23.25 27.26
C ARG A 4 -21.18 -23.74 26.03
N PRO A 5 -21.44 -24.90 25.41
CA PRO A 5 -20.63 -25.35 24.27
C PRO A 5 -20.97 -24.58 22.99
N ILE A 6 -22.21 -24.13 22.83
CA ILE A 6 -22.66 -23.34 21.67
C ILE A 6 -22.04 -21.94 21.72
N ALA A 7 -21.97 -21.32 22.90
CA ALA A 7 -21.32 -20.02 23.06
C ALA A 7 -19.80 -20.11 22.81
N LEU A 8 -19.13 -21.18 23.25
CA LEU A 8 -17.71 -21.41 23.00
C LEU A 8 -17.42 -21.68 21.51
N LEU A 9 -18.24 -22.49 20.85
CA LEU A 9 -18.13 -22.73 19.41
C LEU A 9 -18.40 -21.45 18.62
N ALA A 10 -19.41 -20.68 18.98
CA ALA A 10 -19.70 -19.39 18.35
C ALA A 10 -18.56 -18.39 18.56
N TYR A 11 -17.92 -18.36 19.73
CA TYR A 11 -16.78 -17.48 20.00
C TYR A 11 -15.52 -17.91 19.24
N LEU A 12 -15.23 -19.20 19.16
CA LEU A 12 -14.16 -19.75 18.32
C LEU A 12 -14.40 -19.48 16.84
N TYR A 13 -15.64 -19.66 16.37
CA TYR A 13 -16.04 -19.31 15.01
C TYR A 13 -15.85 -17.81 14.77
N LEU A 14 -16.31 -16.96 15.69
CA LEU A 14 -16.14 -15.51 15.60
C LEU A 14 -14.65 -15.13 15.56
N CYS A 15 -13.78 -15.73 16.37
CA CYS A 15 -12.35 -15.49 16.36
C CYS A 15 -11.66 -15.94 15.05
N PHE A 16 -12.12 -17.01 14.41
CA PHE A 16 -11.59 -17.46 13.11
C PHE A 16 -11.99 -16.52 11.96
N PHE A 17 -13.13 -15.85 12.05
CA PHE A 17 -13.61 -14.93 11.01
C PHE A 17 -12.99 -13.53 11.05
N VAL A 18 -12.25 -13.15 12.11
CA VAL A 18 -11.61 -11.82 12.21
C VAL A 18 -10.08 -11.88 12.10
N ALA A 19 -9.54 -12.86 11.38
CA ALA A 19 -8.11 -12.88 11.04
C ALA A 19 -7.79 -11.66 10.16
N THR A 20 -7.36 -10.58 10.80
CA THR A 20 -6.80 -9.38 10.17
C THR A 20 -5.29 -9.51 10.20
N CYS A 21 -4.67 -9.39 9.04
CA CYS A 21 -3.21 -9.35 8.92
C CYS A 21 -2.81 -7.98 8.41
N SER A 22 -1.68 -7.47 8.89
CA SER A 22 -1.17 -6.17 8.47
C SER A 22 0.32 -6.23 8.26
N SER A 23 0.79 -5.45 7.30
CA SER A 23 2.19 -5.08 7.20
C SER A 23 2.60 -4.21 8.39
N GLY A 24 3.90 -4.08 8.62
CA GLY A 24 4.44 -2.96 9.37
C GLY A 24 4.19 -1.63 8.65
N TYR A 25 4.33 -0.52 9.37
CA TYR A 25 4.40 0.81 8.76
C TYR A 25 5.80 0.99 8.18
N ILE A 26 5.89 1.37 6.90
CA ILE A 26 7.15 1.75 6.28
C ILE A 26 7.21 3.25 6.04
N SER A 27 8.31 3.90 6.42
CA SER A 27 8.53 5.32 6.15
C SER A 27 9.12 5.48 4.75
N ILE A 28 8.30 5.94 3.80
CA ILE A 28 8.70 6.14 2.40
C ILE A 28 9.31 7.52 2.16
N GLN A 29 9.04 8.48 3.05
CA GLN A 29 9.61 9.83 3.01
C GLN A 29 9.95 10.32 4.43
N PRO A 30 11.04 9.82 5.03
CA PRO A 30 11.52 10.33 6.31
C PRO A 30 12.00 11.78 6.18
N VAL A 31 12.03 12.50 7.30
CA VAL A 31 12.67 13.83 7.35
C VAL A 31 14.17 13.66 7.12
N LEU A 32 14.69 14.33 6.11
CA LEU A 32 16.12 14.40 5.85
C LEU A 32 16.70 15.62 6.57
N SER A 33 17.84 15.42 7.23
CA SER A 33 18.63 16.49 7.85
C SER A 33 19.96 16.62 7.10
N GLY A 34 20.32 17.86 6.72
CA GLY A 34 21.57 18.19 6.03
C GLY A 34 21.42 18.47 4.53
N GLU A 35 22.56 18.57 3.83
CA GLU A 35 22.60 18.79 2.38
C GLU A 35 22.10 17.55 1.63
N GLU A 36 21.10 17.76 0.77
CA GLU A 36 20.54 16.71 -0.06
C GLU A 36 21.33 16.57 -1.36
N LYS A 37 21.93 15.41 -1.58
CA LYS A 37 22.55 15.07 -2.86
C LYS A 37 21.67 14.11 -3.64
N ILE A 38 21.37 14.44 -4.89
CA ILE A 38 20.66 13.53 -5.81
C ILE A 38 21.65 12.45 -6.25
N LEU A 39 21.44 11.22 -5.79
CA LEU A 39 22.38 10.11 -6.02
C LEU A 39 22.09 9.29 -7.29
N GLY A 40 20.84 9.28 -7.76
CA GLY A 40 20.47 8.53 -8.96
C GLY A 40 19.01 8.14 -9.01
N ARG A 41 18.67 7.26 -9.96
CA ARG A 41 17.32 6.70 -10.09
C ARG A 41 17.35 5.25 -9.61
N VAL A 42 16.34 4.90 -8.82
CA VAL A 42 16.16 3.53 -8.31
C VAL A 42 14.79 3.00 -8.70
N LYS A 43 14.67 1.68 -8.77
CA LYS A 43 13.39 1.00 -8.99
C LYS A 43 13.35 -0.25 -8.13
N GLY A 44 12.30 -0.45 -7.37
CA GLY A 44 12.16 -1.66 -6.56
C GLY A 44 10.90 -2.43 -6.89
N SER A 45 10.94 -3.76 -6.78
CA SER A 45 9.77 -4.60 -6.98
C SER A 45 9.75 -5.78 -6.02
N ALA A 46 8.59 -6.08 -5.45
CA ALA A 46 8.41 -7.31 -4.69
C ALA A 46 6.96 -7.79 -4.76
N CYS A 47 6.81 -9.12 -4.74
CA CYS A 47 5.53 -9.80 -4.83
C CYS A 47 5.22 -10.56 -3.54
N GLY A 48 3.97 -10.51 -3.12
CA GLY A 48 3.37 -11.39 -2.14
C GLY A 48 2.38 -12.33 -2.82
N PHE A 49 2.19 -13.50 -2.20
CA PHE A 49 1.24 -14.49 -2.66
C PHE A 49 0.24 -14.80 -1.55
N LEU A 50 -1.04 -14.91 -1.93
CA LEU A 50 -2.11 -15.31 -1.06
C LEU A 50 -2.72 -16.60 -1.63
N GLY A 51 -2.40 -17.73 -1.00
CA GLY A 51 -2.70 -19.09 -1.48
C GLY A 51 -4.03 -19.67 -1.00
N VAL A 52 -4.72 -20.37 -1.90
CA VAL A 52 -6.03 -21.03 -1.72
C VAL A 52 -5.82 -22.35 -0.99
N LEU A 53 -6.60 -22.58 0.07
CA LEU A 53 -6.78 -23.92 0.65
C LEU A 53 -8.13 -24.53 0.23
N ILE A 54 -9.15 -23.68 -0.01
CA ILE A 54 -10.52 -24.05 -0.39
C ILE A 54 -11.04 -22.96 -1.36
N PRO A 55 -11.86 -23.24 -2.40
CA PRO A 55 -12.20 -22.27 -3.46
C PRO A 55 -12.74 -20.89 -3.04
N TRP A 56 -13.14 -20.74 -1.77
CA TRP A 56 -13.69 -19.50 -1.21
C TRP A 56 -12.85 -18.86 -0.07
N TYR A 57 -11.74 -19.47 0.37
CA TYR A 57 -10.83 -18.88 1.37
C TYR A 57 -9.35 -19.09 1.02
N TYR A 58 -8.60 -18.00 1.03
CA TYR A 58 -7.13 -18.08 1.14
C TYR A 58 -6.74 -18.30 2.60
N PHE A 59 -5.60 -18.93 2.85
CA PHE A 59 -5.08 -19.00 4.22
C PHE A 59 -3.55 -18.92 4.32
N ILE A 60 -2.82 -18.99 3.20
CA ILE A 60 -1.36 -19.01 3.22
C ILE A 60 -0.82 -17.70 2.64
N PRO A 61 -0.64 -16.64 3.46
CA PRO A 61 0.07 -15.44 3.04
C PRO A 61 1.57 -15.74 2.98
N ILE A 62 2.12 -15.88 1.78
CA ILE A 62 3.56 -15.98 1.56
C ILE A 62 4.06 -14.59 1.21
N GLN A 63 4.84 -14.01 2.12
CA GLN A 63 5.50 -12.71 1.90
C GLN A 63 4.54 -11.55 1.58
N GLN A 64 3.23 -11.74 1.80
CA GLN A 64 2.16 -10.78 1.51
C GLN A 64 2.26 -9.53 2.39
N ASN A 65 2.56 -9.71 3.68
CA ASN A 65 2.62 -8.62 4.64
C ASN A 65 3.90 -7.76 4.53
N SER A 66 4.95 -8.25 3.86
CA SER A 66 6.21 -7.52 3.72
C SER A 66 6.48 -7.07 2.28
N LYS A 67 5.51 -7.21 1.36
CA LYS A 67 5.71 -6.93 -0.08
C LYS A 67 6.12 -5.47 -0.33
N ILE A 68 5.43 -4.52 0.29
CA ILE A 68 5.74 -3.08 0.19
C ILE A 68 7.13 -2.76 0.76
N GLU A 69 7.46 -3.33 1.93
CA GLU A 69 8.76 -3.14 2.58
C GLU A 69 9.91 -3.67 1.72
N ARG A 70 9.77 -4.88 1.18
CA ARG A 70 10.78 -5.47 0.30
C ARG A 70 10.93 -4.67 -1.00
N ALA A 71 9.83 -4.22 -1.60
CA ALA A 71 9.90 -3.40 -2.81
C ALA A 71 10.61 -2.06 -2.54
N TYR A 72 10.37 -1.43 -1.39
CA TYR A 72 11.07 -0.20 -0.99
C TYR A 72 12.56 -0.46 -0.68
N SER A 73 12.85 -1.55 0.04
CA SER A 73 14.22 -1.97 0.38
C SER A 73 15.05 -2.29 -0.86
N ASP A 74 14.47 -3.02 -1.82
CA ASP A 74 15.08 -3.33 -3.13
C ASP A 74 15.44 -2.04 -3.90
N ALA A 75 14.60 -1.00 -3.82
CA ALA A 75 14.92 0.30 -4.42
C ALA A 75 16.08 1.00 -3.69
N ILE A 76 16.08 1.07 -2.36
CA ILE A 76 17.13 1.78 -1.60
C ILE A 76 18.50 1.10 -1.72
N GLN A 77 18.54 -0.24 -1.72
CA GLN A 77 19.78 -1.01 -1.76
C GLN A 77 20.60 -0.78 -3.04
N GLN A 78 19.98 -0.29 -4.12
CA GLN A 78 20.67 0.01 -5.38
C GLN A 78 21.70 1.14 -5.25
N ILE A 79 21.55 2.04 -4.27
CA ILE A 79 22.47 3.15 -4.06
C ILE A 79 22.85 3.19 -2.57
N PRO A 80 24.02 2.64 -2.19
CA PRO A 80 24.51 2.66 -0.82
C PRO A 80 24.60 4.08 -0.27
N GLY A 81 24.12 4.31 0.96
CA GLY A 81 24.09 5.63 1.60
C GLY A 81 22.83 6.47 1.30
N THR A 82 21.91 5.97 0.48
CA THR A 82 20.61 6.61 0.26
C THR A 82 19.73 6.50 1.50
N LYS A 83 19.24 7.64 2.01
CA LYS A 83 18.36 7.69 3.18
C LYS A 83 16.86 7.71 2.84
N ALA A 84 16.49 8.20 1.66
CA ALA A 84 15.10 8.31 1.22
C ALA A 84 14.99 8.40 -0.31
N ILE A 85 13.78 8.14 -0.83
CA ILE A 85 13.45 8.29 -2.24
C ILE A 85 12.44 9.44 -2.38
N LYS A 86 12.66 10.35 -3.33
CA LYS A 86 11.74 11.45 -3.66
C LYS A 86 11.08 11.22 -5.02
N ASN A 87 9.89 11.79 -5.24
CA ASN A 87 9.09 11.64 -6.46
C ASN A 87 8.82 10.15 -6.77
N ILE A 88 8.02 9.54 -5.90
CA ILE A 88 7.73 8.10 -5.92
C ILE A 88 6.44 7.85 -6.68
N THR A 89 6.43 6.81 -7.52
CA THR A 89 5.24 6.20 -8.09
C THR A 89 5.12 4.78 -7.56
N ILE A 90 3.99 4.49 -6.92
CA ILE A 90 3.65 3.18 -6.38
C ILE A 90 2.56 2.58 -7.27
N GLU A 91 2.86 1.42 -7.85
CA GLU A 91 1.94 0.65 -8.68
C GLU A 91 1.77 -0.74 -8.07
N GLU A 92 0.54 -1.22 -7.98
CA GLU A 92 0.24 -2.60 -7.65
C GLU A 92 -0.31 -3.32 -8.86
N THR A 93 0.27 -4.48 -9.16
CA THR A 93 -0.25 -5.42 -10.15
C THR A 93 -0.65 -6.69 -9.45
N TRP A 94 -1.84 -7.20 -9.74
CA TRP A 94 -2.28 -8.46 -9.20
C TRP A 94 -2.82 -9.36 -10.28
N PHE A 95 -2.57 -10.66 -10.12
CA PHE A 95 -2.96 -11.67 -11.09
C PHE A 95 -3.19 -13.01 -10.44
N TRP A 96 -4.00 -13.82 -11.13
CA TRP A 96 -4.31 -15.19 -10.74
C TRP A 96 -3.16 -16.11 -11.12
N VAL A 97 -2.82 -16.98 -10.18
CA VAL A 97 -2.05 -18.20 -10.44
C VAL A 97 -2.90 -19.38 -10.00
N ILE A 98 -2.56 -20.60 -10.45
CA ILE A 98 -3.39 -21.81 -10.29
C ILE A 98 -3.91 -22.00 -8.85
N VAL A 99 -3.10 -21.65 -7.86
CA VAL A 99 -3.38 -21.84 -6.43
C VAL A 99 -3.60 -20.55 -5.65
N GLY A 100 -3.82 -19.40 -6.31
CA GLY A 100 -4.25 -18.18 -5.63
C GLY A 100 -3.91 -16.87 -6.33
N ILE A 101 -3.73 -15.80 -5.54
CA ILE A 101 -3.46 -14.46 -6.07
C ILE A 101 -2.04 -14.08 -5.76
N THR A 102 -1.35 -13.57 -6.77
CA THR A 102 -0.08 -12.86 -6.58
C THR A 102 -0.33 -11.36 -6.68
N GLN A 103 0.23 -10.59 -5.74
CA GLN A 103 0.21 -9.12 -5.76
C GLN A 103 1.64 -8.61 -5.74
N CYS A 104 2.01 -7.77 -6.68
CA CYS A 104 3.34 -7.21 -6.83
C CYS A 104 3.28 -5.68 -6.73
N ASN A 105 4.12 -5.10 -5.88
CA ASN A 105 4.27 -3.67 -5.76
C ASN A 105 5.55 -3.23 -6.43
N ASN A 106 5.43 -2.19 -7.24
CA ASN A 106 6.52 -1.60 -7.98
C ASN A 106 6.70 -0.14 -7.52
N PHE A 107 7.92 0.17 -7.10
CA PHE A 107 8.36 1.53 -6.84
C PHE A 107 9.16 2.01 -8.04
N ARG A 108 8.66 3.02 -8.73
CA ARG A 108 9.32 3.66 -9.88
C ARG A 108 9.23 5.18 -9.74
N ARG A 109 10.10 5.94 -10.41
CA ARG A 109 9.89 7.39 -10.58
C ARG A 109 8.92 7.62 -11.75
N CYS A 110 8.00 8.57 -11.60
CA CYS A 110 6.95 8.88 -12.57
C CYS A 110 7.49 8.96 -14.01
N ARG A 111 7.02 8.07 -14.88
CA ARG A 111 7.14 8.19 -16.34
C ARG A 111 5.74 8.06 -16.91
N SER A 112 5.33 9.03 -17.74
CA SER A 112 4.17 8.86 -18.63
C SER A 112 4.39 7.60 -19.47
N MET A 113 3.56 6.58 -19.22
CA MET A 113 3.70 5.28 -19.86
C MET A 113 2.96 5.33 -21.20
N ASN A 114 3.72 5.46 -22.29
CA ASN A 114 3.21 5.16 -23.63
C ASN A 114 2.99 3.64 -23.71
N LEU A 115 1.72 3.25 -23.67
CA LEU A 115 1.24 1.86 -23.69
C LEU A 115 1.47 1.25 -25.08
N LYS A 116 2.69 0.77 -25.32
CA LYS A 116 3.01 -0.12 -26.45
C LYS A 116 3.92 -1.23 -25.93
N ILE A 117 3.34 -2.34 -25.50
CA ILE A 117 3.83 -3.72 -25.66
C ILE A 117 2.65 -4.62 -25.25
N ILE A 118 1.87 -4.97 -26.26
CA ILE A 118 1.10 -6.21 -26.32
C ILE A 118 2.03 -7.18 -27.04
N GLY A 119 2.31 -8.34 -26.46
CA GLY A 119 3.21 -9.31 -27.06
C GLY A 119 3.27 -10.64 -26.33
N ILE A 120 2.21 -11.43 -26.48
CA ILE A 120 2.21 -12.90 -26.55
C ILE A 120 2.90 -13.62 -25.37
N ILE A 121 2.09 -14.03 -24.38
CA ILE A 121 2.06 -15.39 -23.80
C ILE A 121 0.59 -15.62 -23.34
N LEU A 122 -0.14 -16.46 -24.10
CA LEU A 122 -1.36 -17.16 -23.66
C LEU A 122 -0.98 -18.07 -22.45
N LEU A 123 -1.73 -18.29 -21.38
CA LEU A 123 -3.16 -18.52 -21.18
C LEU A 123 -3.51 -18.26 -19.69
N PHE A 124 -4.72 -17.74 -19.42
CA PHE A 124 -5.40 -17.76 -18.10
C PHE A 124 -4.82 -16.96 -16.90
N THR A 125 -4.13 -15.84 -17.12
CA THR A 125 -3.88 -14.87 -16.03
C THR A 125 -4.62 -13.57 -16.30
N PHE A 126 -5.83 -13.41 -15.73
CA PHE A 126 -6.45 -12.09 -15.64
C PHE A 126 -5.54 -11.24 -14.75
N SER A 127 -4.82 -10.30 -15.36
CA SER A 127 -4.01 -9.31 -14.65
C SER A 127 -4.81 -8.02 -14.55
N CYS A 128 -4.90 -7.48 -13.34
CA CYS A 128 -5.45 -6.17 -13.09
C CYS A 128 -4.35 -5.26 -12.54
N PHE A 129 -4.40 -4.00 -12.95
CA PHE A 129 -3.45 -2.97 -12.54
C PHE A 129 -4.19 -1.95 -11.68
N SER A 130 -3.60 -1.59 -10.54
CA SER A 130 -4.08 -0.50 -9.72
C SER A 130 -3.80 0.84 -10.40
N GLN A 131 -4.57 1.87 -10.03
CA GLN A 131 -4.20 3.23 -10.42
C GLN A 131 -2.84 3.59 -9.78
N PRO A 132 -1.88 4.16 -10.53
CA PRO A 132 -0.59 4.54 -9.98
C PRO A 132 -0.74 5.68 -8.98
N LEU A 133 -0.20 5.51 -7.78
CA LEU A 133 -0.08 6.57 -6.79
C LEU A 133 1.21 7.36 -7.03
N ILE A 134 1.09 8.65 -7.35
CA ILE A 134 2.21 9.56 -7.55
C ILE A 134 2.34 10.45 -6.31
N ILE A 135 3.46 10.34 -5.61
CA ILE A 135 3.82 11.20 -4.48
C ILE A 135 4.91 12.15 -5.00
N PRO A 136 4.57 13.42 -5.30
CA PRO A 136 5.52 14.36 -5.83
C PRO A 136 6.63 14.66 -4.82
N GLU A 137 7.76 15.13 -5.34
CA GLU A 137 8.77 15.79 -4.52
C GLU A 137 8.23 17.16 -4.13
N ASP A 138 8.18 17.45 -2.83
CA ASP A 138 7.92 18.80 -2.38
C ASP A 138 9.18 19.65 -2.63
N LYS A 139 9.09 20.56 -3.59
CA LYS A 139 10.23 21.32 -4.12
C LYS A 139 10.38 22.71 -3.51
N ASN A 140 9.46 23.20 -2.69
CA ASN A 140 9.47 24.61 -2.31
C ASN A 140 8.84 24.85 -0.93
N ARG A 141 9.61 25.26 0.09
CA ARG A 141 9.57 26.63 0.68
C ARG A 141 10.51 26.76 1.88
N LYS A 142 10.99 27.99 2.10
CA LYS A 142 11.75 28.42 3.29
C LYS A 142 10.89 28.28 4.56
N PRO A 143 11.51 28.00 5.71
CA PRO A 143 10.81 27.87 6.98
C PRO A 143 10.03 29.16 7.29
N SER A 144 8.70 29.02 7.45
CA SER A 144 7.87 30.03 8.12
C SER A 144 8.31 30.14 9.58
N SER A 145 8.26 31.34 10.17
CA SER A 145 8.64 31.58 11.56
C SER A 145 7.70 30.88 12.56
N ASN A 146 6.46 30.61 12.16
CA ASN A 146 5.53 29.78 12.90
C ASN A 146 5.03 28.64 12.00
N LEU A 147 5.37 27.41 12.37
CA LEU A 147 4.99 26.19 11.66
C LEU A 147 4.24 25.29 12.65
N ILE A 148 2.94 25.13 12.46
CA ILE A 148 2.18 24.11 13.21
C ILE A 148 2.39 22.78 12.51
N THR A 149 2.80 21.77 13.28
CA THR A 149 2.97 20.40 12.80
C THR A 149 2.02 19.47 13.53
N TYR A 150 1.16 18.75 12.79
CA TYR A 150 0.17 17.83 13.35
C TYR A 150 0.08 16.53 12.55
N PRO A 151 -0.28 15.40 13.19
CA PRO A 151 -0.41 14.13 12.49
C PRO A 151 -1.70 14.09 11.65
N ALA A 152 -1.60 13.53 10.45
CA ALA A 152 -2.72 13.22 9.58
C ALA A 152 -2.78 11.72 9.28
N TYR A 153 -3.99 11.22 9.08
CA TYR A 153 -4.27 9.80 8.92
C TYR A 153 -5.36 9.58 7.88
N ALA A 154 -5.11 8.70 6.93
CA ALA A 154 -6.12 8.26 5.97
C ALA A 154 -6.05 6.75 5.76
N LYS A 155 -7.23 6.12 5.72
CA LYS A 155 -7.39 4.71 5.37
C LYS A 155 -8.43 4.56 4.28
N GLU A 156 -8.12 3.71 3.32
CA GLU A 156 -9.06 3.25 2.30
C GLU A 156 -8.99 1.75 2.14
N CYS A 157 -10.15 1.14 1.91
CA CYS A 157 -10.27 -0.28 1.70
C CYS A 157 -10.98 -0.58 0.39
N GLY A 158 -10.52 -1.62 -0.29
CA GLY A 158 -11.26 -2.30 -1.35
C GLY A 158 -11.55 -3.74 -0.95
N PHE A 159 -12.40 -4.39 -1.71
CA PHE A 159 -12.79 -5.77 -1.50
C PHE A 159 -12.64 -6.56 -2.78
N LEU A 160 -12.03 -7.74 -2.70
CA LEU A 160 -11.99 -8.70 -3.79
C LEU A 160 -13.07 -9.74 -3.55
N LEU A 161 -14.22 -9.54 -4.20
CA LEU A 161 -15.39 -10.40 -4.08
C LEU A 161 -15.20 -11.67 -4.89
N LEU A 162 -15.52 -12.81 -4.27
CA LEU A 162 -15.44 -14.17 -4.84
C LEU A 162 -14.13 -14.43 -5.57
N MET A 163 -13.05 -13.79 -5.12
CA MET A 163 -11.74 -14.01 -5.70
C MET A 163 -11.75 -13.70 -7.20
N PHE A 164 -12.47 -12.66 -7.63
CA PHE A 164 -12.42 -12.26 -9.04
C PHE A 164 -12.86 -10.83 -9.27
N VAL A 165 -13.85 -10.35 -8.50
CA VAL A 165 -14.48 -9.06 -8.75
C VAL A 165 -13.82 -8.00 -7.87
N PRO A 166 -12.95 -7.13 -8.43
CA PRO A 166 -12.37 -6.03 -7.68
C PRO A 166 -13.40 -4.94 -7.41
N ILE A 167 -13.60 -4.60 -6.14
CA ILE A 167 -14.47 -3.50 -5.70
C ILE A 167 -13.60 -2.49 -4.95
N GLY A 168 -13.24 -1.38 -5.61
CA GLY A 168 -12.44 -0.30 -5.00
C GLY A 168 -10.99 -0.66 -4.62
N ILE A 169 -10.53 -1.89 -4.91
CA ILE A 169 -9.18 -2.35 -4.57
C ILE A 169 -8.10 -1.65 -5.39
N ASN A 170 -8.39 -1.32 -6.65
CA ASN A 170 -7.45 -0.70 -7.58
C ASN A 170 -7.19 0.79 -7.27
N ASP A 171 -8.11 1.46 -6.60
CA ASP A 171 -8.03 2.89 -6.32
C ASP A 171 -7.59 3.19 -4.89
N ARG A 172 -7.47 2.17 -4.02
CA ARG A 172 -7.25 2.36 -2.57
C ARG A 172 -6.03 3.22 -2.23
N PHE A 173 -4.93 3.07 -2.98
CA PHE A 173 -3.71 3.86 -2.75
C PHE A 173 -3.93 5.33 -3.06
N VAL A 174 -4.52 5.63 -4.22
CA VAL A 174 -4.81 6.99 -4.66
C VAL A 174 -5.84 7.63 -3.75
N ASN A 175 -6.90 6.90 -3.40
CA ASN A 175 -7.96 7.41 -2.54
C ASN A 175 -7.42 7.73 -1.13
N ALA A 176 -6.59 6.86 -0.54
CA ALA A 176 -5.99 7.09 0.77
C ALA A 176 -5.09 8.32 0.75
N TYR A 177 -4.28 8.47 -0.30
CA TYR A 177 -3.43 9.64 -0.45
C TYR A 177 -4.25 10.92 -0.71
N SER A 178 -5.29 10.84 -1.52
CA SER A 178 -6.18 12.00 -1.77
C SER A 178 -6.85 12.49 -0.48
N LYS A 179 -7.23 11.56 0.42
CA LYS A 179 -7.80 11.88 1.73
C LYS A 179 -6.79 12.62 2.61
N ILE A 180 -5.53 12.17 2.68
CA ILE A 180 -4.52 12.84 3.51
C ILE A 180 -4.11 14.20 2.95
N VAL A 181 -4.03 14.35 1.62
CA VAL A 181 -3.78 15.65 0.96
C VAL A 181 -4.92 16.64 1.24
N LYS A 182 -6.18 16.18 1.21
CA LYS A 182 -7.33 17.02 1.59
C LYS A 182 -7.28 17.43 3.06
N GLN A 183 -6.89 16.52 3.96
CA GLN A 183 -6.70 16.83 5.38
C GLN A 183 -5.60 17.86 5.60
N ALA A 184 -4.55 17.84 4.78
CA ALA A 184 -3.44 18.77 4.89
C ALA A 184 -3.84 20.24 4.60
N LYS A 185 -4.95 20.47 3.87
CA LYS A 185 -5.46 21.81 3.53
C LYS A 185 -4.36 22.77 3.00
N GLY A 186 -3.54 22.27 2.07
CA GLY A 186 -2.41 23.01 1.51
C GLY A 186 -1.10 22.91 2.32
N GLY A 187 -1.13 22.30 3.51
CA GLY A 187 0.05 21.98 4.30
C GLY A 187 0.92 20.90 3.67
N ILE A 188 2.19 20.89 4.08
CA ILE A 188 3.23 20.00 3.57
C ILE A 188 3.14 18.66 4.28
N LEU A 189 3.09 17.57 3.50
CA LEU A 189 3.17 16.21 4.02
C LEU A 189 4.63 15.79 4.17
N SER A 190 5.02 15.43 5.38
CA SER A 190 6.33 14.86 5.71
C SER A 190 6.18 13.58 6.52
N GLN A 191 7.24 12.78 6.64
CA GLN A 191 7.20 11.50 7.37
C GLN A 191 6.08 10.58 6.86
N ILE A 192 5.88 10.53 5.54
CA ILE A 192 4.82 9.73 4.97
C ILE A 192 5.14 8.26 5.23
N THR A 193 4.25 7.59 5.96
CA THR A 193 4.30 6.15 6.16
C THR A 193 3.15 5.46 5.46
N LEU A 194 3.42 4.26 4.98
CA LEU A 194 2.45 3.42 4.30
C LEU A 194 2.35 2.07 4.99
N GLN A 195 1.11 1.61 5.19
CA GLN A 195 0.81 0.29 5.71
C GLN A 195 -0.31 -0.34 4.88
N GLU A 196 -0.15 -1.61 4.54
CA GLU A 196 -1.21 -2.43 3.97
C GLU A 196 -1.75 -3.40 5.00
N SER A 197 -3.06 -3.54 5.06
CA SER A 197 -3.72 -4.56 5.87
C SER A 197 -4.75 -5.31 5.03
N TRP A 198 -5.06 -6.52 5.41
CA TRP A 198 -6.06 -7.32 4.76
C TRP A 198 -6.81 -8.18 5.77
N TYR A 199 -8.02 -8.58 5.40
CA TYR A 199 -8.88 -9.39 6.24
C TYR A 199 -9.78 -10.29 5.40
N TYR A 200 -10.19 -11.42 5.96
CA TYR A 200 -11.19 -12.27 5.33
C TYR A 200 -12.59 -11.72 5.58
N GLY A 201 -13.34 -11.52 4.50
CA GLY A 201 -14.78 -11.41 4.54
C GLY A 201 -15.43 -12.75 4.22
N PHE A 202 -16.74 -12.85 4.43
CA PHE A 202 -17.48 -14.11 4.20
C PHE A 202 -17.35 -14.65 2.77
N ILE A 203 -17.29 -13.77 1.76
CA ILE A 203 -17.21 -14.12 0.33
C ILE A 203 -16.09 -13.39 -0.38
N GLY A 204 -14.97 -13.12 0.30
CA GLY A 204 -13.84 -12.43 -0.33
C GLY A 204 -12.79 -11.96 0.64
N THR A 205 -11.86 -11.14 0.13
CA THR A 205 -10.77 -10.58 0.93
C THR A 205 -10.80 -9.05 0.83
N GLY A 206 -10.84 -8.39 1.98
CA GLY A 206 -10.67 -6.94 2.05
C GLY A 206 -9.19 -6.57 2.08
N TYR A 207 -8.81 -5.54 1.34
CA TYR A 207 -7.47 -4.97 1.33
C TYR A 207 -7.56 -3.49 1.62
N CYS A 208 -6.83 -3.03 2.64
CA CYS A 208 -6.81 -1.65 3.07
C CYS A 208 -5.41 -1.07 2.96
N THR A 209 -5.33 0.16 2.47
CA THR A 209 -4.14 1.00 2.51
C THR A 209 -4.34 2.08 3.54
N THR A 210 -3.41 2.16 4.48
CA THR A 210 -3.32 3.21 5.50
C THR A 210 -2.11 4.08 5.18
N ILE A 211 -2.31 5.39 5.14
CA ILE A 211 -1.26 6.38 5.01
C ILE A 211 -1.30 7.29 6.23
N THR A 212 -0.14 7.51 6.83
CA THR A 212 0.04 8.53 7.87
C THR A 212 1.14 9.49 7.46
N ALA A 213 1.04 10.72 7.91
CA ALA A 213 2.04 11.75 7.65
C ALA A 213 1.95 12.84 8.73
N MET A 214 3.02 13.61 8.87
CA MET A 214 2.98 14.87 9.58
C MET A 214 2.65 15.98 8.59
N VAL A 215 1.62 16.75 8.87
CA VAL A 215 1.28 17.96 8.12
C VAL A 215 1.95 19.14 8.80
N THR A 216 2.73 19.89 8.05
CA THR A 216 3.29 21.17 8.48
C THR A 216 2.66 22.30 7.69
N LYS A 217 2.05 23.28 8.38
CA LYS A 217 1.39 24.44 7.77
C LYS A 217 1.85 25.73 8.47
N GLY A 218 1.98 26.82 7.72
CA GLY A 218 2.18 28.15 8.30
C GLY A 218 0.87 28.73 8.84
N ASP A 219 0.94 29.54 9.88
CA ASP A 219 -0.23 30.08 10.61
C ASP A 219 -1.14 31.00 9.76
N ASP A 220 -0.67 31.46 8.59
CA ASP A 220 -1.33 32.50 7.78
C ASP A 220 -2.23 31.96 6.64
N GLU A 221 -2.53 30.66 6.61
CA GLU A 221 -3.47 30.01 5.65
C GLU A 221 -4.54 29.13 6.32
#